data_AF-A0A972CIE3-F1
#
_entry.id   AF-A0A972CIE3-F1
#
_cell.length_a   1.000
_cell.length_b   1.000
_cell.length_c   1.000
_cell.angle_alpha   90.00
_cell.angle_beta   90.00
_cell.angle_gamma   90.00
#
_symmetry.space_group_name_H-M   'P 1'
#
loop_
_entity.id
_entity.type
_entity.pdbx_description
1 polymer ?
#
loop_
_entity_poly.entity_id
_entity_poly.type
_entity_poly.pdbx_seq_one_letter_code
_entity_poly.pdbx_strand_id
1 'polypeptide(L)'
;MYLFKIINNKEFGILKSLLEGSAYSRSPNLLVYATSNRKHLIKESFSERDGDDIHINETIQETISLSKRFGLSVYFARPNKEEYLMIVNELAKQYEIDIEVERLNHEAERYALLRNGRSPRIARQFIESIK
;
A
#
# COMPACT_ATOMS: atom_id res chain seq x y z
N MET A 1 4.65 -20.11 -0.78
CA MET A 1 4.33 -18.72 -0.38
C MET A 1 3.58 -18.08 -1.54
N TYR A 2 2.31 -17.74 -1.38
CA TYR A 2 1.51 -17.11 -2.44
C TYR A 2 1.24 -15.65 -2.06
N LEU A 3 1.76 -14.71 -2.85
CA LEU A 3 1.47 -13.29 -2.69
C LEU A 3 0.32 -12.95 -3.64
N PHE A 4 -0.89 -12.79 -3.11
CA PHE A 4 -2.03 -12.31 -3.88
C PHE A 4 -2.09 -10.79 -3.76
N LYS A 5 -1.69 -10.10 -4.83
CA LYS A 5 -2.10 -8.71 -5.03
C LYS A 5 -3.52 -8.80 -5.59
N ILE A 6 -4.52 -8.41 -4.80
CA ILE A 6 -5.91 -8.44 -5.26
C ILE A 6 -6.05 -7.35 -6.33
N ILE A 7 -5.98 -7.74 -7.60
CA ILE A 7 -6.11 -6.82 -8.74
C ILE A 7 -7.48 -6.99 -9.39
N ASN A 8 -8.13 -8.15 -9.28
CA ASN A 8 -9.40 -8.43 -9.97
C ASN A 8 -10.36 -9.36 -9.21
N ASN A 9 -11.64 -9.30 -9.58
CA ASN A 9 -12.76 -10.01 -8.95
C ASN A 9 -12.65 -11.56 -8.99
N LYS A 10 -11.95 -12.13 -9.97
CA LYS A 10 -11.69 -13.59 -10.03
C LYS A 10 -10.71 -14.08 -8.96
N GLU A 11 -9.69 -13.30 -8.64
CA GLU A 11 -8.72 -13.65 -7.59
C GLU A 11 -9.36 -13.57 -6.19
N PHE A 12 -10.37 -12.70 -6.06
CA PHE A 12 -11.14 -12.51 -4.84
C PHE A 12 -11.93 -13.76 -4.43
N GLY A 13 -12.65 -14.39 -5.37
CA GLY A 13 -13.42 -15.61 -5.11
C GLY A 13 -12.55 -16.80 -4.70
N ILE A 14 -11.36 -16.93 -5.29
CA ILE A 14 -10.37 -17.96 -4.94
C ILE A 14 -9.87 -17.75 -3.52
N LEU A 15 -9.50 -16.52 -3.17
CA LEU A 15 -9.01 -16.17 -1.84
C LEU A 15 -10.07 -16.40 -0.75
N LYS A 16 -11.33 -16.03 -1.02
CA LYS A 16 -12.44 -16.28 -0.10
C LYS A 16 -12.64 -17.78 0.13
N SER A 17 -12.64 -18.59 -0.92
CA SER A 17 -12.78 -20.06 -0.83
C SER A 17 -11.63 -20.71 -0.06
N LEU A 18 -10.41 -20.20 -0.23
CA LEU A 18 -9.23 -20.63 0.54
C LEU A 18 -9.36 -20.30 2.03
N LEU A 19 -9.85 -19.11 2.37
CA LEU A 19 -10.07 -18.69 3.77
C LEU A 19 -11.26 -19.44 4.40
N GLU A 20 -12.27 -19.83 3.63
CA GLU A 20 -13.41 -20.66 4.05
C GLU A 20 -13.03 -22.13 4.24
N GLY A 21 -11.91 -22.57 3.66
CA GLY A 21 -11.46 -23.97 3.73
C GLY A 21 -12.26 -24.91 2.82
N SER A 22 -12.99 -24.38 1.82
CA SER A 22 -13.88 -25.17 0.97
C SER A 22 -13.20 -25.82 -0.23
N ALA A 23 -12.04 -25.30 -0.69
CA ALA A 23 -11.46 -25.69 -1.98
C ALA A 23 -10.08 -26.35 -1.95
N TYR A 24 -9.29 -26.21 -0.89
CA TYR A 24 -7.92 -26.78 -0.81
C TYR A 24 -7.62 -27.30 0.59
N SER A 25 -6.96 -28.46 0.69
CA SER A 25 -6.45 -28.97 1.96
C SER A 25 -5.57 -27.90 2.60
N ARG A 26 -5.87 -27.48 3.84
CA ARG A 26 -5.04 -26.53 4.60
C ARG A 26 -3.63 -27.09 4.70
N SER A 27 -2.71 -26.59 3.89
CA SER A 27 -1.29 -26.78 4.16
C SER A 27 -1.02 -26.21 5.56
N PRO A 28 -0.36 -26.96 6.46
CA PRO A 28 -0.22 -26.58 7.86
C PRO A 28 0.52 -25.24 8.06
N ASN A 29 1.29 -24.79 7.06
CA ASN A 29 2.10 -23.57 7.10
C ASN A 29 1.74 -22.58 5.98
N LEU A 30 0.45 -22.33 5.75
CA LEU A 30 -0.01 -21.34 4.77
C LEU A 30 -0.16 -19.96 5.42
N LEU A 31 0.55 -18.97 4.87
CA LEU A 31 0.43 -17.56 5.24
C LEU A 31 -0.11 -16.76 4.05
N VAL A 32 -1.18 -16.02 4.30
CA VAL A 32 -1.93 -15.27 3.28
C VAL A 32 -1.87 -13.80 3.64
N TYR A 33 -1.42 -12.98 2.68
CA TYR A 33 -1.42 -11.53 2.78
C TYR A 33 -2.28 -10.95 1.67
N ALA A 34 -3.06 -9.94 2.00
CA ALA A 34 -3.80 -9.13 1.05
C ALA A 34 -3.53 -7.65 1.33
N THR A 35 -3.34 -6.87 0.27
CA THR A 35 -3.22 -5.41 0.35
C THR A 35 -4.34 -4.78 -0.46
N SER A 36 -5.09 -3.85 0.14
CA SER A 36 -6.10 -3.06 -0.58
C SER A 36 -5.62 -1.62 -0.73
N ASN A 37 -5.74 -1.05 -1.92
CA ASN A 37 -5.53 0.38 -2.15
C ASN A 37 -6.88 1.11 -2.15
N ARG A 38 -7.36 1.46 -0.95
CA ARG A 38 -8.67 2.10 -0.72
C ARG A 38 -8.90 3.35 -1.58
N LYS A 39 -7.83 4.06 -1.97
CA LYS A 39 -7.93 5.28 -2.79
C LYS A 39 -8.38 5.01 -4.22
N HIS A 40 -8.08 3.83 -4.78
CA HIS A 40 -8.51 3.48 -6.14
C HIS A 40 -9.97 3.03 -6.18
N LEU A 41 -10.40 2.23 -5.18
CA LEU A 41 -11.79 1.83 -4.99
C LEU A 41 -12.75 3.04 -4.94
N ILE A 42 -12.33 4.13 -4.28
CA ILE A 42 -13.14 5.35 -4.20
C ILE A 42 -13.05 6.18 -5.48
N LYS A 43 -11.91 6.22 -6.17
CA LYS A 43 -11.71 7.11 -7.32
C LYS A 43 -12.39 6.59 -8.60
N GLU A 44 -12.43 5.28 -8.80
CA GLU A 44 -13.20 4.66 -9.89
C GLU A 44 -14.70 4.97 -9.72
N SER A 45 -15.23 4.93 -8.49
CA SER A 45 -16.62 5.26 -8.15
C SER A 45 -17.10 6.67 -8.57
N PHE A 46 -16.22 7.65 -8.72
CA PHE A 46 -16.63 8.99 -9.19
C PHE A 46 -16.62 9.13 -10.71
N SER A 47 -15.95 8.24 -11.43
CA SER A 47 -15.75 8.33 -12.89
C SER A 47 -16.89 7.67 -13.68
N GLU A 48 -17.68 6.79 -13.04
CA GLU A 48 -18.67 5.90 -13.67
C GLU A 48 -20.14 6.27 -13.35
N ARG A 49 -20.39 7.49 -12.87
CA ARG A 49 -21.69 7.98 -12.34
C ARG A 49 -22.83 8.14 -13.34
N ASP A 50 -22.75 7.55 -14.53
CA ASP A 50 -23.87 7.52 -15.48
C ASP A 50 -24.57 6.14 -15.59
N GLY A 51 -24.18 5.12 -14.79
CA GLY A 51 -24.92 3.84 -14.79
C GLY A 51 -24.51 2.70 -13.85
N ASP A 52 -23.35 2.75 -13.17
CA ASP A 52 -22.73 1.56 -12.54
C ASP A 52 -22.65 1.56 -10.98
N ASP A 53 -23.35 2.47 -10.30
CA ASP A 53 -23.26 2.66 -8.84
C ASP A 53 -23.63 1.41 -8.00
N ILE A 54 -24.46 0.51 -8.53
CA ILE A 54 -24.90 -0.71 -7.83
C ILE A 54 -23.72 -1.71 -7.71
N HIS A 55 -22.96 -1.92 -8.80
CA HIS A 55 -21.83 -2.85 -8.81
C HIS A 55 -20.65 -2.39 -7.95
N ILE A 56 -20.47 -1.08 -7.79
CA ILE A 56 -19.45 -0.50 -6.90
C ILE A 56 -19.77 -0.80 -5.44
N ASN A 57 -21.02 -0.62 -5.03
CA ASN A 57 -21.44 -0.92 -3.66
C ASN A 57 -21.29 -2.40 -3.34
N GLU A 58 -21.63 -3.29 -4.29
CA GLU A 58 -21.37 -4.73 -4.17
C GLU A 58 -19.86 -5.01 -3.96
N THR A 59 -18.99 -4.41 -4.78
CA THR A 59 -17.53 -4.59 -4.68
C THR A 59 -16.97 -4.11 -3.33
N ILE A 60 -17.48 -3.00 -2.81
CA ILE A 60 -17.10 -2.49 -1.47
C ILE A 60 -17.56 -3.46 -0.38
N GLN A 61 -18.80 -3.93 -0.44
CA GLN A 61 -19.35 -4.86 0.55
C GLN A 61 -18.61 -6.20 0.55
N GLU A 62 -18.27 -6.72 -0.64
CA GLU A 62 -17.44 -7.90 -0.78
C GLU A 62 -16.07 -7.67 -0.14
N THR A 63 -15.36 -6.60 -0.50
CA THR A 63 -14.04 -6.27 0.06
C THR A 63 -14.08 -6.18 1.58
N ILE A 64 -15.11 -5.55 2.16
CA ILE A 64 -15.33 -5.49 3.61
C ILE A 64 -15.52 -6.91 4.19
N SER A 65 -16.38 -7.72 3.59
CA SER A 65 -16.64 -9.11 3.99
C SER A 65 -15.37 -9.98 3.98
N LEU A 66 -14.49 -9.79 3.00
CA LEU A 66 -13.21 -10.50 2.95
C LEU A 66 -12.23 -9.98 4.01
N SER A 67 -12.10 -8.67 4.17
CA SER A 67 -11.19 -8.08 5.17
C SER A 67 -11.47 -8.57 6.59
N LYS A 68 -12.74 -8.80 6.95
CA LYS A 68 -13.16 -9.34 8.25
C LYS A 68 -12.63 -10.76 8.52
N ARG A 69 -12.12 -11.46 7.51
CA ARG A 69 -11.58 -12.83 7.62
C ARG A 69 -10.07 -12.86 7.88
N PHE A 70 -9.41 -11.71 7.77
CA PHE A 70 -8.02 -11.58 8.18
C PHE A 70 -7.96 -11.27 9.68
N GLY A 71 -7.18 -12.07 10.42
CA GLY A 71 -7.01 -11.90 11.88
C GLY A 71 -6.10 -10.74 12.27
N LEU A 72 -5.38 -10.14 11.32
CA LEU A 72 -4.49 -9.01 11.55
C LEU A 72 -4.68 -7.98 10.42
N SER A 73 -4.85 -6.72 10.81
CA SER A 73 -4.86 -5.58 9.90
C SER A 73 -3.66 -4.69 10.20
N VAL A 74 -2.88 -4.37 9.17
CA VAL A 74 -1.70 -3.50 9.27
C VAL A 74 -2.00 -2.20 8.54
N TYR A 75 -1.95 -1.09 9.27
CA TYR A 75 -2.20 0.23 8.72
C TYR A 75 -0.89 0.92 8.30
N PHE A 76 -0.84 1.40 7.06
CA PHE A 76 0.28 2.16 6.52
C PHE A 76 -0.07 3.65 6.52
N ALA A 77 0.28 4.34 7.61
CA ALA A 77 0.12 5.78 7.72
C ALA A 77 1.09 6.53 6.80
N ARG A 78 0.71 7.75 6.39
CA ARG A 78 1.69 8.66 5.81
C ARG A 78 2.61 9.18 6.92
N PRO A 79 3.93 9.14 6.73
CA PRO A 79 4.85 9.65 7.71
C PRO A 79 4.67 11.15 7.89
N ASN A 80 4.82 11.62 9.12
CA ASN A 80 4.99 13.04 9.41
C ASN A 80 6.38 13.51 8.94
N LYS A 81 6.72 14.79 9.19
CA LYS A 81 8.01 15.34 8.74
C LYS A 81 9.21 14.62 9.36
N GLU A 82 9.18 14.39 10.66
CA GLU A 82 10.28 13.76 11.40
C GLU A 82 10.49 12.32 10.93
N GLU A 83 9.43 11.53 10.84
CA GLU A 83 9.47 10.14 10.34
C GLU A 83 9.98 10.08 8.90
N TYR A 84 9.56 11.02 8.05
CA TYR A 84 10.03 11.10 6.67
C TYR A 84 11.53 11.39 6.60
N LEU A 85 12.01 12.38 7.35
CA LEU A 85 13.44 12.72 7.38
C LEU A 85 14.27 11.58 8.00
N MET A 86 13.75 10.89 9.01
CA MET A 86 14.39 9.68 9.54
C MET A 86 14.59 8.63 8.43
N ILE A 87 13.56 8.34 7.63
CA ILE A 87 13.68 7.40 6.49
C ILE A 87 14.74 7.87 5.49
N VAL A 88 14.76 9.16 5.16
CA VAL A 88 15.75 9.74 4.24
C VAL A 88 17.17 9.55 4.75
N ASN A 89 17.44 9.86 6.02
CA ASN A 89 18.76 9.73 6.62
C ASN A 89 19.22 8.28 6.70
N GLU A 90 18.34 7.35 7.07
CA GLU A 90 18.67 5.93 7.10
C GLU A 90 18.95 5.37 5.70
N LEU A 91 18.21 5.80 4.68
CA LEU A 91 18.49 5.45 3.29
C LEU A 91 19.82 6.05 2.80
N ALA A 92 20.13 7.30 3.15
CA ALA A 92 21.40 7.94 2.79
C ALA A 92 22.59 7.18 3.39
N LYS A 93 22.50 6.78 4.66
CA LYS A 93 23.50 5.92 5.32
C LYS A 93 23.65 4.58 4.60
N GLN A 94 22.54 3.92 4.25
CA GLN A 94 22.56 2.63 3.55
C GLN A 94 23.20 2.71 2.16
N TYR A 95 23.09 3.87 1.49
CA TYR A 95 23.72 4.10 0.18
C TYR A 95 25.06 4.83 0.26
N GLU A 96 25.61 5.04 1.45
CA GLU A 96 26.90 5.70 1.67
C GLU A 96 26.99 7.10 1.03
N ILE A 97 25.89 7.84 1.06
CA ILE A 97 25.81 9.21 0.50
C ILE A 97 26.43 10.20 1.50
N ASP A 98 27.52 10.84 1.10
CA ASP A 98 28.23 11.84 1.90
C ASP A 98 27.70 13.26 1.62
N ILE A 99 26.59 13.59 2.27
CA ILE A 99 25.98 14.93 2.26
C ILE A 99 25.69 15.32 3.71
N GLU A 100 25.95 16.57 4.05
CA GLU A 100 25.59 17.15 5.35
C GLU A 100 24.10 16.94 5.68
N VAL A 101 23.81 16.47 6.89
CA VAL A 101 22.47 16.04 7.33
C VAL A 101 21.43 17.17 7.18
N GLU A 102 21.79 18.40 7.58
CA GLU A 102 20.92 19.57 7.47
C GLU A 102 20.55 19.87 6.02
N ARG A 103 21.54 19.81 5.13
CA ARG A 103 21.34 20.01 3.69
C ARG A 103 20.48 18.91 3.08
N LEU A 104 20.78 17.65 3.41
CA LEU A 104 20.02 16.48 2.97
C LEU A 104 18.55 16.61 3.38
N ASN A 105 18.30 16.96 4.64
CA ASN A 105 16.95 17.11 5.18
C ASN A 105 16.17 18.24 4.47
N HIS A 106 16.83 19.37 4.22
CA HIS A 106 16.22 20.49 3.53
C HIS A 106 15.85 20.15 2.08
N GLU A 107 16.77 19.52 1.34
CA GLU A 107 16.53 19.11 -0.04
C GLU A 107 15.45 18.01 -0.14
N ALA A 108 15.46 17.03 0.76
CA ALA A 108 14.48 15.97 0.81
C ALA A 108 13.07 16.48 1.09
N GLU A 109 12.94 17.45 1.99
CA GLU A 109 11.68 18.08 2.34
C GLU A 109 11.12 18.87 1.16
N ARG A 110 11.97 19.66 0.48
CA ARG A 110 11.60 20.37 -0.75
C ARG A 110 11.15 19.38 -1.83
N TYR A 111 11.86 18.28 -2.00
CA TYR A 111 11.51 17.22 -2.95
C TYR A 111 10.12 16.61 -2.65
N ALA A 112 9.81 16.36 -1.37
CA ALA A 112 8.52 15.82 -0.96
C ALA A 112 7.36 16.78 -1.23
N LEU A 113 7.53 18.07 -0.93
CA LEU A 113 6.51 19.09 -1.16
C LEU A 113 6.14 19.21 -2.65
N LEU A 114 7.11 19.02 -3.54
CA LEU A 114 6.88 19.00 -5.00
C LEU A 114 6.18 17.72 -5.50
N ARG A 115 6.18 16.62 -4.72
CA ARG A 115 5.66 15.30 -5.14
C ARG A 115 4.52 14.78 -4.29
N ASN A 116 3.51 15.62 -4.03
CA ASN A 116 2.30 15.29 -3.29
C ASN A 116 2.54 14.81 -1.84
N GLY A 117 3.64 15.28 -1.24
CA GLY A 117 3.91 15.15 0.19
C GLY A 117 4.81 13.97 0.54
N ARG A 118 4.86 13.69 1.85
CA ARG A 118 5.82 12.78 2.46
C ARG A 118 5.33 11.34 2.36
N SER A 119 6.19 10.46 1.85
CA SER A 119 5.99 9.01 1.89
C SER A 119 7.33 8.28 1.79
N PRO A 120 7.41 7.02 2.26
CA PRO A 120 8.63 6.22 2.13
C PRO A 120 9.07 6.04 0.66
N ARG A 121 8.10 5.98 -0.26
CA ARG A 121 8.38 5.91 -1.70
C ARG A 121 9.08 7.18 -2.19
N ILE A 122 8.56 8.36 -1.81
CA ILE A 122 9.16 9.63 -2.21
C ILE A 122 10.56 9.80 -1.58
N ALA A 123 10.75 9.39 -0.33
CA ALA A 123 12.07 9.40 0.32
C ALA A 123 13.09 8.57 -0.48
N ARG A 124 12.72 7.36 -0.88
CA ARG A 124 13.57 6.51 -1.72
C ARG A 124 13.85 7.13 -3.08
N GLN A 125 12.83 7.69 -3.76
CA GLN A 125 13.00 8.35 -5.05
C GLN A 125 13.93 9.57 -4.96
N PHE A 126 13.87 10.33 -3.86
CA PHE A 126 14.79 11.44 -3.62
C PHE A 126 16.22 10.91 -3.50
N ILE A 127 16.45 9.95 -2.60
CA ILE A 127 17.77 9.36 -2.36
C ILE A 127 18.35 8.73 -3.63
N GLU A 128 17.56 7.97 -4.39
CA GLU A 128 17.97 7.38 -5.68
C GLU A 128 18.30 8.45 -6.74
N SER A 129 17.76 9.67 -6.63
CA SER A 129 18.05 10.76 -7.57
C SER A 129 19.34 11.52 -7.28
N ILE A 130 19.91 11.35 -6.07
CA ILE A 130 21.14 12.01 -5.62
C ILE A 130 22.27 11.02 -5.30
N LYS A 131 22.01 9.72 -5.43
CA LYS A 131 23.01 8.66 -5.45
C LYS A 131 23.82 8.74 -6.74
#